data_AF-A0A382HLL5-F1
#
_entry.id   AF-A0A382HLL5-F1
#
_cell.length_a   1.000
_cell.length_b   1.000
_cell.length_c   1.000
_cell.angle_alpha   90.00
_cell.angle_beta   90.00
_cell.angle_gamma   90.00
#
_symmetry.space_group_name_H-M   'P 1'
#
loop_
_entity.id
_entity.type
_entity.pdbx_description
1 polymer ?
#
loop_
_entity_poly.entity_id
_entity_poly.type
_entity_poly.pdbx_seq_one_letter_code
_entity_poly.pdbx_strand_id
1 'polypeptide(L)' 'MKVVVISASPRKIAKTQVFMKYVTDCISDLGLDDLEVELINLSNGGVDYYTGD' A
#
# COMPACT_ATOMS: atom_id res chain seq x y z
N MET A 1 -17.15 1.92 -3.28
CA MET A 1 -16.01 2.10 -4.23
C MET A 1 -14.78 1.47 -3.59
N LYS A 2 -13.86 0.87 -4.37
CA LYS A 2 -12.65 0.25 -3.83
C LYS A 2 -11.41 1.05 -4.23
N VAL A 3 -10.54 1.32 -3.27
CA VAL A 3 -9.23 1.96 -3.46
C VAL A 3 -8.15 1.00 -3.00
N VAL A 4 -7.19 0.72 -3.88
CA VAL A 4 -6.03 -0.10 -3.55
C VAL A 4 -4.80 0.79 -3.53
N VAL A 5 -4.13 0.83 -2.38
CA VAL A 5 -2.86 1.53 -2.18
C VAL A 5 -1.73 0.51 -2.32
N ILE A 6 -0.77 0.76 -3.21
CA ILE A 6 0.35 -0.16 -3.45
C ILE A 6 1.65 0.48 -2.97
N SER A 7 2.26 -0.10 -1.92
CA SER A 7 3.64 0.18 -1.54
C SER A 7 4.59 -0.59 -2.44
N ALA A 8 4.99 0.06 -3.54
CA ALA A 8 5.74 -0.56 -4.64
C ALA A 8 7.24 -0.75 -4.38
N SER A 9 7.75 -0.42 -3.20
CA SER A 9 9.13 -0.78 -2.85
C SER A 9 9.16 -2.18 -2.25
N PRO A 10 9.88 -3.15 -2.85
CA PRO A 10 10.03 -4.47 -2.26
C PRO A 10 11.07 -4.49 -1.12
N ARG A 11 11.86 -3.43 -0.97
CA ARG A 11 12.91 -3.35 0.05
C ARG A 11 12.29 -3.14 1.42
N LYS A 12 12.56 -4.05 2.36
CA LYS A 12 12.05 -3.98 3.76
C LYS A 12 12.44 -2.69 4.51
N ILE A 13 13.52 -2.04 4.10
CA ILE A 13 14.06 -0.83 4.75
C ILE A 13 13.71 0.48 4.02
N ALA A 14 12.86 0.44 3.00
CA ALA A 14 12.48 1.65 2.28
C ALA A 14 11.51 2.53 3.11
N LYS A 15 11.45 3.81 2.75
CA LYS A 15 10.48 4.75 3.37
C LYS A 15 9.09 4.64 2.76
N THR A 16 8.98 4.04 1.57
CA THR A 16 7.72 3.89 0.83
C THR A 16 6.64 3.22 1.66
N GLN A 17 6.98 2.20 2.44
CA GLN A 17 6.05 1.47 3.30
C GLN A 17 5.43 2.38 4.36
N VAL A 18 6.25 3.23 4.99
CA VAL A 18 5.80 4.18 6.00
C VAL A 18 4.87 5.21 5.37
N PHE A 19 5.25 5.78 4.23
CA PHE A 19 4.43 6.77 3.53
C PHE A 19 3.09 6.19 3.05
N MET A 20 3.10 5.01 2.45
CA MET A 20 1.87 4.41 1.91
C MET A 20 0.93 3.92 3.03
N LYS A 21 1.48 3.47 4.16
CA LYS A 21 0.66 3.23 5.37
C LYS A 21 -0.02 4.52 5.81
N TYR A 22 0.72 5.62 5.94
CA TYR A 22 0.16 6.91 6.32
C TYR A 22 -0.96 7.38 5.38
N VAL A 23 -0.76 7.26 4.06
CA VAL A 23 -1.79 7.59 3.07
C VAL A 23 -3.03 6.70 3.22
N THR A 24 -2.85 5.40 3.45
CA THR A 24 -3.96 4.45 3.67
C THR A 24 -4.76 4.83 4.92
N ASP A 25 -4.07 5.14 6.02
CA ASP A 25 -4.69 5.57 7.28
C ASP A 25 -5.47 6.89 7.03
N CYS A 26 -4.88 7.89 6.37
CA CYS A 26 -5.56 9.14 6.05
C CYS A 26 -6.82 8.96 5.19
N ILE A 27 -6.79 8.07 4.18
CA ILE A 27 -7.98 7.82 3.34
C ILE A 27 -9.08 7.15 4.16
N SER A 28 -8.71 6.23 5.06
CA SER A 28 -9.65 5.54 5.94
C SER A 28 -10.32 6.54 6.90
N ASP A 29 -9.56 7.50 7.41
CA ASP A 29 -10.04 8.55 8.31
C ASP A 29 -10.96 9.60 7.65
N LEU A 30 -11.02 9.66 6.32
CA LEU A 30 -11.95 10.56 5.59
C LEU A 30 -13.42 10.19 5.78
N GLY A 31 -13.73 9.02 6.38
CA GLY A 31 -15.09 8.66 6.78
C GLY A 31 -16.04 8.48 5.59
N LEU A 32 -15.52 8.00 4.46
CA LEU A 32 -16.35 7.67 3.31
C LEU A 32 -16.97 6.29 3.54
N ASP A 33 -18.20 6.27 4.04
CA ASP A 33 -18.91 5.07 4.56
C ASP A 33 -18.97 3.88 3.58
N ASP A 34 -18.84 4.12 2.27
CA ASP A 34 -18.85 3.09 1.22
C ASP A 34 -17.47 2.87 0.54
N LEU A 35 -16.38 3.32 1.15
CA LEU A 35 -15.01 3.20 0.61
C LEU A 35 -14.26 2.03 1.25
N GLU A 36 -14.04 0.98 0.47
CA GLU A 36 -13.13 -0.12 0.84
C GLU A 36 -11.69 0.28 0.49
N VAL A 37 -10.81 0.34 1.48
CA VAL A 37 -9.39 0.68 1.29
C VAL A 37 -8.53 -0.54 1.61
N GLU A 38 -7.71 -0.97 0.66
CA GLU A 38 -6.78 -2.09 0.82
C GLU A 38 -5.34 -1.62 0.59
N LEU A 39 -4.42 -2.02 1.47
CA LEU A 39 -2.98 -1.77 1.30
C LEU A 39 -2.25 -3.05 0.88
N ILE A 40 -1.67 -3.04 -0.31
CA ILE A 40 -0.73 -4.06 -0.79
C ILE A 40 0.69 -3.57 -0.56
N ASN A 41 1.47 -4.29 0.24
CA ASN A 41 2.87 -3.95 0.49
C ASN A 41 3.81 -5.01 -0.09
N LEU A 42 4.56 -4.63 -1.15
CA LEU A 42 5.47 -5.56 -1.82
C LEU A 42 6.60 -6.06 -0.91
N SER A 43 6.98 -5.34 0.15
CA SER A 43 7.99 -5.82 1.08
C SER A 43 7.55 -7.00 1.96
N ASN A 44 6.24 -7.27 2.02
CA ASN A 44 5.70 -8.44 2.71
C ASN A 44 5.91 -9.73 1.90
N GLY A 45 6.27 -9.62 0.61
CA GLY A 45 6.27 -10.74 -0.32
C GLY A 45 4.84 -11.17 -0.70
N GLY A 46 4.73 -12.32 -1.38
CA GLY A 46 3.45 -12.89 -1.80
C GLY A 46 2.84 -12.28 -3.07
N VAL A 47 3.50 -11.27 -3.66
CA VAL A 47 3.16 -10.70 -4.96
C VAL A 47 4.42 -10.73 -5.82
N ASP A 48 4.35 -11.42 -6.95
CA ASP A 48 5.43 -11.41 -7.94
C ASP A 48 5.46 -10.05 -8.64
N TYR A 49 6.67 -9.51 -8.82
CA TYR A 49 6.90 -8.26 -9.53
C TYR A 49 8.17 -8.38 -10.37
N TYR A 50 8.23 -7.62 -11.46
CA TYR A 50 9.40 -7.59 -12.32
C TYR A 50 10.62 -7.00 -11.58
N THR A 51 11.70 -7.77 -11.52
CA THR A 51 12.94 -7.43 -10.80
C THR A 51 14.06 -6.91 -11.70
N GLY A 52 13.94 -7.11 -13.02
CA GLY A 52 14.88 -6.57 -14.02
C GLY A 52 16.27 -7.22 -14.06
N ASP A 53 16.44 -8.35 -13.38
CA ASP A 53 17.59 -9.25 -13.46
C ASP A 53 17.54 -10.19 -14.67
#